data_AF-A0A3Q9G8V8-F1
#
_entry.id   AF-A0A3Q9G8V8-F1
#
_cell.length_a   1.000
_cell.length_b   1.000
_cell.length_c   1.000
_cell.angle_alpha   90.00
_cell.angle_beta   90.00
_cell.angle_gamma   90.00
#
_symmetry.space_group_name_H-M   'P 1'
#
loop_
_entity.id
_entity.type
_entity.pdbx_description
1 polymer ?
#
loop_
_entity_poly.entity_id
_entity_poly.type
_entity_poly.pdbx_seq_one_letter_code
_entity_poly.pdbx_strand_id
1 'polypeptide(L)'
;MNDKVSHRRIRTQPLTTVLIRASSTDLITDIERLATVAGVDTSTAPPGGDAPPAILTLVQEPGDPRAVSARFNELFQPEFAGQHVVVNPRTQPGDLLELFVAAGATQRGIIVGVIGAHGGAGATVLSAMLARELALDGSASLVDLDPLSPGYGVLLSLPETGKRWADVARETGTLLPGRLVESLPEWKKVRVLSGDQRGGVPIADRTGVLVASAVAQISAVTIVDLPRHAILRHGPTAELLGWLDHLVLVTRADILSLAAAERVLTLLPETMSFTLVIAGVKSIGQAEDAAHQLGPEAVPLRFERTFDGDISHGMTPGDRLRSGSSRDIRRIATRVAS
;
A
#
# COMPACT_ATOMS: atom_id res chain seq x y z
N MET A 1 32.49 6.78 21.46
CA MET A 1 31.52 5.68 21.60
C MET A 1 30.52 5.87 20.47
N ASN A 2 30.56 4.97 19.48
CA ASN A 2 29.91 5.12 18.18
C ASN A 2 28.38 5.16 18.28
N ASP A 3 27.77 6.30 17.97
CA ASP A 3 26.36 6.37 17.60
C ASP A 3 26.23 6.02 16.11
N LYS A 4 26.02 4.74 15.82
CA LYS A 4 25.43 4.34 14.53
C LYS A 4 23.91 4.48 14.67
N VAL A 5 23.39 5.67 14.42
CA VAL A 5 21.98 5.84 14.05
C VAL A 5 21.81 5.17 12.70
N SER A 6 21.46 3.89 12.74
CA SER A 6 21.07 3.14 11.55
C SER A 6 19.73 3.71 11.11
N HIS A 7 19.74 4.73 10.26
CA HIS A 7 18.58 5.11 9.47
C HIS A 7 18.16 3.88 8.68
N ARG A 8 17.17 3.15 9.19
CA ARG A 8 16.63 1.99 8.52
C ARG A 8 15.84 2.54 7.33
N ARG A 9 16.52 2.74 6.20
CA ARG A 9 15.86 3.01 4.93
C ARG A 9 14.84 1.89 4.74
N ILE A 10 13.57 2.25 4.76
CA ILE A 10 12.50 1.35 4.39
C ILE A 10 12.89 0.80 3.01
N ARG A 11 13.07 -0.52 2.92
CA ARG A 11 13.35 -1.18 1.65
C ARG A 11 12.14 -0.97 0.75
N THR A 12 12.34 -0.29 -0.36
CA THR A 12 11.47 -0.44 -1.52
C THR A 12 11.49 -1.92 -1.90
N GLN A 13 10.34 -2.60 -1.89
CA GLN A 13 10.27 -3.90 -2.56
C GLN A 13 10.59 -3.69 -4.05
N PRO A 14 11.19 -4.67 -4.74
CA PRO A 14 11.42 -4.58 -6.17
C PRO A 14 10.08 -4.64 -6.89
N LEU A 15 9.51 -3.46 -7.17
CA LEU A 15 8.51 -3.34 -8.20
C LEU A 15 9.15 -3.76 -9.52
N THR A 16 8.45 -4.60 -10.28
CA THR A 16 8.82 -4.83 -11.67
C THR A 16 8.80 -3.46 -12.37
N THR A 17 9.98 -2.96 -12.74
CA THR A 17 10.08 -1.66 -13.40
C THR A 17 9.55 -1.79 -14.82
N VAL A 18 9.97 -2.86 -15.52
CA VAL A 18 9.51 -3.16 -16.88
C VAL A 18 9.01 -4.61 -16.97
N LEU A 19 7.76 -4.80 -17.41
CA LEU A 19 7.21 -6.10 -17.75
C LEU A 19 7.19 -6.27 -19.27
N ILE A 20 7.80 -7.35 -19.76
CA ILE A 20 7.83 -7.73 -21.17
C ILE A 20 6.83 -8.86 -21.40
N ARG A 21 5.85 -8.63 -22.28
CA ARG A 21 4.87 -9.62 -22.74
C ARG A 21 5.07 -9.90 -24.22
N ALA A 22 5.95 -10.83 -24.51
CA ALA A 22 6.34 -11.19 -25.86
C ALA A 22 6.58 -12.71 -25.98
N SER A 23 6.46 -13.24 -27.19
CA SER A 23 6.83 -14.62 -27.54
C SER A 23 8.10 -14.69 -28.39
N SER A 24 8.52 -13.57 -28.98
CA SER A 24 9.72 -13.46 -29.81
C SER A 24 10.98 -13.34 -28.94
N THR A 25 11.84 -14.37 -28.95
CA THR A 25 13.10 -14.40 -28.19
C THR A 25 14.06 -13.29 -28.61
N ASP A 26 14.14 -12.98 -29.91
CA ASP A 26 14.99 -11.90 -30.42
C ASP A 26 14.54 -10.53 -29.89
N LEU A 27 13.21 -10.30 -29.89
CA LEU A 27 12.62 -9.07 -29.37
C LEU A 27 12.90 -8.91 -27.87
N ILE A 28 12.68 -9.97 -27.09
CA ILE A 28 12.98 -9.98 -25.65
C ILE A 28 14.45 -9.65 -25.41
N THR A 29 15.37 -10.29 -26.15
CA THR A 29 16.81 -10.07 -26.02
C THR A 29 17.20 -8.63 -26.33
N ASP A 30 16.62 -8.02 -27.37
CA ASP A 30 16.89 -6.62 -27.73
C ASP A 30 16.41 -5.65 -26.65
N ILE A 31 15.23 -5.90 -26.09
CA ILE A 31 14.63 -5.12 -25.00
C ILE A 31 15.47 -5.24 -23.73
N GLU A 32 15.82 -6.46 -23.31
CA GLU A 32 16.64 -6.72 -22.11
C GLU A 32 18.04 -6.08 -22.22
N ARG A 33 18.62 -6.08 -23.43
CA ARG A 33 19.89 -5.38 -23.69
C ARG A 33 19.77 -3.88 -23.45
N LEU A 34 18.71 -3.24 -23.95
CA LEU A 34 18.48 -1.81 -23.76
C LEU A 34 18.09 -1.48 -22.31
N ALA A 35 17.32 -2.35 -21.64
CA ALA A 35 17.00 -2.21 -20.23
C ALA A 35 18.26 -2.25 -19.35
N THR A 36 19.19 -3.16 -19.67
CA THR A 36 20.51 -3.24 -19.02
C THR A 36 21.30 -1.94 -19.19
N VAL A 37 21.27 -1.33 -20.39
CA VAL A 37 21.90 -0.03 -20.65
C VAL A 37 21.27 1.09 -19.81
N ALA A 38 19.95 1.07 -19.64
CA ALA A 38 19.22 2.03 -18.80
C ALA A 38 19.30 1.73 -17.29
N GLY A 39 19.82 0.56 -16.89
CA GLY A 39 19.90 0.13 -15.49
C GLY A 39 18.54 -0.18 -14.86
N VAL A 40 17.56 -0.63 -15.65
CA VAL A 40 16.22 -0.98 -15.16
C VAL A 40 15.99 -2.49 -15.16
N ASP A 41 15.32 -2.97 -14.12
CA ASP A 41 14.98 -4.39 -13.99
C ASP A 41 13.79 -4.76 -14.88
N THR A 42 13.92 -5.88 -15.59
CA THR A 42 12.89 -6.45 -16.47
C THR A 42 12.40 -7.79 -15.94
N SER A 43 11.09 -8.03 -16.06
CA SER A 43 10.49 -9.36 -15.93
C SER A 43 9.79 -9.73 -17.24
N THR A 44 9.81 -11.01 -17.59
CA THR A 44 9.18 -11.51 -18.82
C THR A 44 8.01 -12.43 -18.46
N ALA A 45 6.89 -12.26 -19.15
CA ALA A 45 5.70 -13.10 -19.01
C ALA A 45 5.13 -13.46 -20.40
N PRO A 46 4.48 -14.63 -20.55
CA PRO A 46 3.86 -14.99 -21.81
C PRO A 46 2.72 -14.02 -22.20
N PRO A 47 2.45 -13.84 -23.51
CA PRO A 47 1.32 -13.04 -23.98
C PRO A 47 -0.01 -13.59 -23.42
N GLY A 48 -0.64 -12.83 -22.52
CA GLY A 48 -1.95 -13.17 -21.94
C GLY A 48 -1.94 -14.01 -20.65
N GLY A 49 -0.76 -14.33 -20.09
CA GLY A 49 -0.66 -14.93 -18.74
C GLY A 49 -0.86 -13.90 -17.62
N ASP A 50 -1.14 -14.39 -16.41
CA ASP A 50 -1.05 -13.54 -15.21
C ASP A 50 0.39 -13.05 -15.04
N ALA A 51 0.54 -11.75 -14.73
CA ALA A 51 1.84 -11.15 -14.50
C ALA A 51 1.74 -10.17 -13.34
N PRO A 52 2.83 -9.98 -12.57
CA PRO A 52 2.85 -8.96 -11.55
C PRO A 52 2.64 -7.58 -12.19
N PRO A 53 2.01 -6.66 -11.45
CA PRO A 53 1.92 -5.29 -11.90
C PRO A 53 3.31 -4.66 -12.09
N ALA A 54 3.46 -3.79 -13.10
CA ALA A 54 4.73 -3.15 -13.43
C ALA A 54 4.53 -1.67 -13.78
N ILE A 55 5.58 -0.86 -13.58
CA ILE A 55 5.57 0.59 -13.90
C ILE A 55 5.40 0.79 -15.41
N LEU A 56 6.14 0.04 -16.23
CA LEU A 56 6.05 0.04 -17.68
C LEU A 56 5.74 -1.37 -18.17
N THR A 57 4.71 -1.51 -19.01
CA THR A 57 4.41 -2.78 -19.69
C THR A 57 4.70 -2.64 -21.18
N LEU A 58 5.49 -3.57 -21.71
CA LEU A 58 5.77 -3.73 -23.13
C LEU A 58 5.02 -4.98 -23.62
N VAL A 59 4.14 -4.82 -24.60
CA VAL A 59 3.40 -5.93 -25.20
C VAL A 59 3.83 -6.04 -26.65
N GLN A 60 4.21 -7.24 -27.09
CA GLN A 60 4.56 -7.48 -28.50
C GLN A 60 3.38 -7.17 -29.41
N GLU A 61 3.64 -6.41 -30.48
CA GLU A 61 2.63 -6.05 -31.46
C GLU A 61 2.21 -7.28 -32.29
N PRO A 62 0.90 -7.58 -32.43
CA PRO A 62 0.45 -8.75 -33.18
C PRO A 62 0.89 -8.76 -34.65
N GLY A 63 1.06 -7.58 -35.26
CA GLY A 63 1.43 -7.40 -36.66
C GLY A 63 2.92 -7.21 -36.93
N ASP A 64 3.74 -7.01 -35.90
CA ASP A 64 5.19 -6.82 -36.03
C ASP A 64 5.93 -7.55 -34.89
N PRO A 65 6.58 -8.71 -35.18
CA PRO A 65 7.28 -9.49 -34.17
C PRO A 65 8.54 -8.81 -33.61
N ARG A 66 8.88 -7.61 -34.09
CA ARG A 66 9.99 -6.79 -33.64
C ARG A 66 9.56 -5.48 -33.00
N ALA A 67 8.27 -5.21 -32.88
CA ALA A 67 7.77 -4.01 -32.20
C ALA A 67 7.00 -4.37 -30.92
N VAL A 68 6.98 -3.42 -30.00
CA VAL A 68 6.20 -3.47 -28.77
C VAL A 68 5.36 -2.22 -28.63
N SER A 69 4.12 -2.39 -28.14
CA SER A 69 3.34 -1.30 -27.55
C SER A 69 3.73 -1.14 -26.09
N ALA A 70 4.24 0.04 -25.77
CA ALA A 70 4.67 0.44 -24.44
C ALA A 70 3.57 1.25 -23.76
N ARG A 71 3.22 0.88 -22.52
CA ARG A 71 2.20 1.56 -21.71
C ARG A 71 2.66 1.69 -20.27
N PHE A 72 2.66 2.91 -19.75
CA PHE A 72 2.88 3.17 -18.34
C PHE A 72 1.68 2.79 -17.49
N ASN A 73 1.95 2.44 -16.24
CA ASN A 73 0.90 2.24 -15.27
C ASN A 73 0.37 3.56 -14.73
N GLU A 74 -0.94 3.75 -14.86
CA GLU A 74 -1.63 4.98 -14.49
C GLU A 74 -1.52 5.31 -12.99
N LEU A 75 -1.27 4.32 -12.15
CA LEU A 75 -1.07 4.52 -10.71
C LEU A 75 0.20 5.30 -10.38
N PHE A 76 1.21 5.23 -11.26
CA PHE A 76 2.48 5.93 -11.04
C PHE A 76 2.75 7.04 -12.03
N GLN A 77 2.14 6.95 -13.21
CA GLN A 77 2.31 7.90 -14.30
C GLN A 77 0.93 8.31 -14.83
N PRO A 78 0.08 8.95 -14.00
CA PRO A 78 -1.29 9.32 -14.38
C PRO A 78 -1.35 10.28 -15.58
N GLU A 79 -0.29 11.05 -15.84
CA GLU A 79 -0.15 11.90 -17.03
C GLU A 79 -0.15 11.13 -18.36
N PHE A 80 0.22 9.84 -18.32
CA PHE A 80 0.24 8.95 -19.48
C PHE A 80 -0.96 7.97 -19.48
N ALA A 81 -1.99 8.22 -18.65
CA ALA A 81 -3.15 7.34 -18.57
C ALA A 81 -3.84 7.16 -19.92
N GLY A 82 -4.16 5.90 -20.26
CA GLY A 82 -4.70 5.50 -21.56
C GLY A 82 -3.76 5.66 -22.77
N GLN A 83 -2.57 6.23 -22.60
CA GLN A 83 -1.61 6.44 -23.69
C GLN A 83 -0.73 5.21 -23.91
N HIS A 84 -0.33 5.00 -25.16
CA HIS A 84 0.66 3.97 -25.51
C HIS A 84 1.49 4.44 -26.70
N VAL A 85 2.70 3.90 -26.82
CA VAL A 85 3.62 4.18 -27.93
C VAL A 85 4.11 2.86 -28.50
N VAL A 86 4.06 2.71 -29.82
CA VAL A 86 4.65 1.55 -30.51
C VAL A 86 6.10 1.86 -30.85
N VAL A 87 7.01 1.00 -30.41
CA VAL A 87 8.46 1.18 -30.59
C VAL A 87 9.07 -0.12 -31.08
N ASN A 88 9.97 -0.02 -32.07
CA ASN A 88 10.82 -1.13 -32.49
C ASN A 88 12.23 -0.95 -31.89
N PRO A 89 12.69 -1.85 -31.00
CA PRO A 89 13.96 -1.66 -30.27
C PRO A 89 15.20 -1.55 -31.16
N ARG A 90 15.15 -2.07 -32.41
CA ARG A 90 16.30 -2.04 -33.32
C ARG A 90 16.37 -0.76 -34.15
N THR A 91 15.23 -0.24 -34.59
CA THR A 91 15.19 0.97 -35.42
C THR A 91 15.03 2.23 -34.58
N GLN A 92 14.45 2.12 -33.39
CA GLN A 92 14.18 3.22 -32.46
C GLN A 92 14.70 2.92 -31.03
N PRO A 93 16.00 2.60 -30.86
CA PRO A 93 16.54 2.30 -29.53
C PRO A 93 16.48 3.49 -28.57
N GLY A 94 16.56 4.73 -29.09
CA GLY A 94 16.48 5.97 -28.29
C GLY A 94 15.13 6.12 -27.60
N ASP A 95 14.04 5.99 -28.36
CA ASP A 95 12.67 6.11 -27.85
C ASP A 95 12.41 5.09 -26.71
N LEU A 96 12.89 3.85 -26.86
CA LEU A 96 12.74 2.84 -25.82
C LEU A 96 13.60 3.12 -24.57
N LEU A 97 14.82 3.64 -24.76
CA LEU A 97 15.68 4.06 -23.65
C LEU A 97 15.05 5.21 -22.86
N GLU A 98 14.41 6.18 -23.53
CA GLU A 98 13.68 7.26 -22.85
C GLU A 98 12.54 6.72 -21.98
N LEU A 99 11.76 5.76 -22.49
CA LEU A 99 10.71 5.10 -21.73
C LEU A 99 11.27 4.35 -20.50
N PHE A 100 12.42 3.69 -20.64
CA PHE A 100 13.10 3.04 -19.51
C PHE A 100 13.61 4.03 -18.48
N VAL A 101 14.21 5.14 -18.89
CA VAL A 101 14.66 6.18 -17.97
C VAL A 101 13.46 6.75 -17.19
N ALA A 102 12.34 7.02 -17.86
CA ALA A 102 11.12 7.48 -17.20
C ALA A 102 10.54 6.43 -16.22
N ALA A 103 10.52 5.15 -16.62
CA ALA A 103 10.08 4.06 -15.75
C ALA A 103 10.98 3.91 -14.51
N GLY A 104 12.31 3.95 -14.69
CA GLY A 104 13.28 3.85 -13.61
C GLY A 104 13.34 5.09 -12.70
N ALA A 105 12.95 6.26 -13.20
CA ALA A 105 12.83 7.48 -12.41
C ALA A 105 11.58 7.51 -11.50
N THR A 106 10.62 6.63 -11.77
CA THR A 106 9.41 6.51 -10.95
C THR A 106 9.77 5.94 -9.58
N GLN A 107 9.55 6.71 -8.52
CA GLN A 107 9.78 6.29 -7.15
C GLN A 107 8.48 6.27 -6.36
N ARG A 108 8.30 5.25 -5.53
CA ARG A 108 7.30 5.23 -4.48
C ARG A 108 7.86 4.63 -3.20
N GLY A 109 7.36 5.07 -2.06
CA GLY A 109 7.53 4.37 -0.79
C GLY A 109 6.67 3.11 -0.71
N ILE A 110 6.75 2.44 0.45
CA ILE A 110 6.01 1.20 0.67
C ILE A 110 4.52 1.48 0.88
N ILE A 111 3.66 0.60 0.38
CA ILE A 111 2.23 0.62 0.57
C ILE A 111 1.85 -0.58 1.43
N VAL A 112 1.29 -0.28 2.60
CA VAL A 112 0.92 -1.29 3.59
C VAL A 112 -0.58 -1.26 3.76
N GLY A 113 -1.25 -2.32 3.35
CA GLY A 113 -2.68 -2.47 3.58
C GLY A 113 -2.93 -2.99 4.99
N VAL A 114 -3.91 -2.44 5.70
CA VAL A 114 -4.38 -2.97 6.99
C VAL A 114 -5.84 -3.34 6.83
N ILE A 115 -6.20 -4.58 7.15
CA ILE A 115 -7.56 -5.10 6.97
C ILE A 115 -8.00 -5.89 8.20
N GLY A 116 -9.25 -5.68 8.64
CA GLY A 116 -9.87 -6.50 9.67
C GLY A 116 -10.49 -7.77 9.09
N ALA A 117 -10.23 -8.93 9.71
CA ALA A 117 -10.92 -10.18 9.37
C ALA A 117 -12.45 -10.07 9.56
N HIS A 118 -12.85 -9.29 10.56
CA HIS A 118 -14.22 -9.01 10.94
C HIS A 118 -14.41 -7.55 11.36
N GLY A 119 -15.67 -7.10 11.47
CA GLY A 119 -15.98 -5.78 12.04
C GLY A 119 -15.52 -5.69 13.49
N GLY A 120 -14.92 -4.57 13.90
CA GLY A 120 -14.42 -4.38 15.26
C GLY A 120 -13.13 -5.13 15.60
N ALA A 121 -12.38 -5.63 14.61
CA ALA A 121 -11.07 -6.26 14.84
C ALA A 121 -9.99 -5.29 15.34
N GLY A 122 -10.18 -3.98 15.14
CA GLY A 122 -9.22 -2.94 15.52
C GLY A 122 -8.26 -2.50 14.40
N ALA A 123 -8.60 -2.80 13.13
CA ALA A 123 -7.80 -2.42 11.96
C ALA A 123 -7.50 -0.92 11.92
N THR A 124 -8.52 -0.06 11.97
CA THR A 124 -8.37 1.42 11.98
C THR A 124 -7.48 1.94 13.11
N VAL A 125 -7.61 1.39 14.32
CA VAL A 125 -6.74 1.77 15.46
C VAL A 125 -5.29 1.35 15.19
N LEU A 126 -5.08 0.12 14.71
CA LEU A 126 -3.76 -0.35 14.35
C LEU A 126 -3.15 0.47 13.22
N SER A 127 -3.91 0.82 12.18
CA SER A 127 -3.46 1.68 11.06
C SER A 127 -2.90 3.01 11.56
N ALA A 128 -3.62 3.69 12.46
CA ALA A 128 -3.15 4.92 13.08
C ALA A 128 -1.87 4.73 13.90
N MET A 129 -1.83 3.70 14.76
CA MET A 129 -0.65 3.43 15.60
C MET A 129 0.58 3.07 14.75
N LEU A 130 0.39 2.27 13.71
CA LEU A 130 1.44 1.82 12.80
C LEU A 130 1.98 2.98 11.95
N ALA A 131 1.09 3.80 11.37
CA ALA A 131 1.50 4.98 10.60
C ALA A 131 2.33 5.94 11.46
N ARG A 132 1.91 6.17 12.70
CA ARG A 132 2.64 7.02 13.65
C ARG A 132 4.01 6.46 14.04
N GLU A 133 4.11 5.14 14.26
CA GLU A 133 5.40 4.52 14.59
C GLU A 133 6.37 4.62 13.40
N LEU A 134 5.90 4.37 12.18
CA LEU A 134 6.73 4.45 10.99
C LEU A 134 7.11 5.89 10.59
N ALA A 135 6.31 6.88 11.01
CA ALA A 135 6.64 8.31 10.86
C ALA A 135 7.89 8.75 11.64
N LEU A 136 8.41 7.89 12.53
CA LEU A 136 9.68 8.14 13.23
C LEU A 136 10.90 7.97 12.31
N ASP A 137 10.79 7.14 11.26
CA ASP A 137 11.88 6.78 10.36
C ASP A 137 11.81 7.47 8.98
N GLY A 138 10.71 8.16 8.67
CA GLY A 138 10.51 8.84 7.39
C GLY A 138 9.14 9.52 7.25
N SER A 139 8.82 10.02 6.05
CA SER A 139 7.47 10.54 5.77
C SER A 139 6.46 9.39 5.75
N ALA A 140 5.35 9.56 6.49
CA ALA A 140 4.28 8.59 6.57
C ALA A 140 2.94 9.22 6.23
N SER A 141 2.10 8.46 5.52
CA SER A 141 0.73 8.82 5.24
C SER A 141 -0.23 7.71 5.66
N LEU A 142 -1.46 8.10 6.01
CA LEU A 142 -2.57 7.21 6.33
C LEU A 142 -3.75 7.54 5.42
N VAL A 143 -4.21 6.57 4.65
CA VAL A 143 -5.30 6.71 3.70
C VAL A 143 -6.44 5.77 4.10
N ASP A 144 -7.60 6.34 4.42
CA ASP A 144 -8.82 5.60 4.71
C ASP A 144 -9.51 5.21 3.39
N LEU A 145 -9.61 3.92 3.08
CA LEU A 145 -10.31 3.43 1.89
C LEU A 145 -11.65 2.77 2.18
N ASP A 146 -12.20 2.91 3.38
CA ASP A 146 -13.54 2.42 3.66
C ASP A 146 -14.59 3.48 3.31
N PRO A 147 -15.44 3.25 2.28
CA PRO A 147 -16.48 4.21 1.89
C PRO A 147 -17.52 4.45 2.97
N LEU A 148 -17.64 3.52 3.93
CA LEU A 148 -18.58 3.57 5.05
C LEU A 148 -17.92 4.04 6.35
N SER A 149 -16.63 4.38 6.31
CA SER A 149 -15.90 4.87 7.48
C SER A 149 -16.46 6.23 7.93
N PRO A 150 -16.62 6.45 9.25
CA PRO A 150 -16.90 7.79 9.79
C PRO A 150 -15.69 8.73 9.68
N GLY A 151 -14.54 8.21 9.22
CA GLY A 151 -13.27 8.90 9.14
C GLY A 151 -12.48 8.91 10.46
N TYR A 152 -11.23 9.32 10.35
CA TYR A 152 -10.25 9.45 11.42
C TYR A 152 -10.38 10.76 12.21
N GLY A 153 -11.27 11.67 11.79
CA GLY A 153 -11.38 13.02 12.35
C GLY A 153 -11.50 13.04 13.86
N VAL A 154 -12.45 12.28 14.42
CA VAL A 154 -12.67 12.18 15.86
C VAL A 154 -11.53 11.39 16.54
N LEU A 155 -11.16 10.23 16.01
CA LEU A 155 -10.16 9.34 16.62
C LEU A 155 -8.78 10.00 16.77
N LEU A 156 -8.38 10.81 15.79
CA LEU A 156 -7.07 11.46 15.75
C LEU A 156 -7.11 12.94 16.14
N SER A 157 -8.30 13.48 16.45
CA SER A 157 -8.51 14.92 16.65
C SER A 157 -7.88 15.74 15.51
N LEU A 158 -8.19 15.35 14.26
CA LEU A 158 -7.63 16.02 13.08
C LEU A 158 -8.05 17.49 13.04
N PRO A 159 -7.18 18.42 12.59
CA PRO A 159 -7.58 19.81 12.41
C PRO A 159 -8.67 19.93 11.34
N GLU A 160 -9.59 20.89 11.50
CA GLU A 160 -10.62 21.20 10.51
C GLU A 160 -10.03 21.63 9.15
N THR A 161 -8.82 22.17 9.15
CA THR A 161 -8.08 22.55 7.94
C THR A 161 -7.50 21.33 7.23
N GLY A 162 -7.34 21.45 5.90
CA GLY A 162 -6.77 20.40 5.05
C GLY A 162 -7.85 19.55 4.40
N LYS A 163 -7.53 18.97 3.24
CA LYS A 163 -8.51 18.25 2.43
C LYS A 163 -8.97 16.95 3.07
N ARG A 164 -10.21 16.57 2.79
CA ARG A 164 -10.81 15.24 3.05
C ARG A 164 -11.20 14.58 1.73
N TRP A 165 -11.70 13.35 1.79
CA TRP A 165 -12.19 12.66 0.59
C TRP A 165 -13.22 13.48 -0.21
N ALA A 166 -14.14 14.15 0.48
CA ALA A 166 -15.14 14.99 -0.17
C ALA A 166 -14.56 16.20 -0.92
N ASP A 167 -13.34 16.64 -0.58
CA ASP A 167 -12.64 17.71 -1.30
C ASP A 167 -11.87 17.12 -2.49
N VAL A 168 -11.10 16.05 -2.25
CA VAL A 168 -10.31 15.37 -3.30
C VAL A 168 -11.20 14.85 -4.42
N ALA A 169 -12.37 14.29 -4.10
CA ALA A 169 -13.31 13.75 -5.09
C ALA A 169 -13.99 14.84 -5.95
N ARG A 170 -13.94 16.10 -5.53
CA ARG A 170 -14.49 17.24 -6.31
C ARG A 170 -13.44 17.91 -7.18
N GLU A 171 -12.16 17.61 -6.98
CA GLU A 171 -11.12 18.22 -7.79
C GLU A 171 -11.15 17.70 -9.22
N THR A 172 -11.19 18.63 -10.17
CA THR A 172 -11.11 18.34 -11.59
C THR A 172 -9.70 18.63 -12.08
N GLY A 173 -9.09 17.67 -12.80
CA GLY A 173 -7.79 17.84 -13.43
C GLY A 173 -6.77 16.80 -12.96
N THR A 174 -5.52 17.00 -13.37
CA THR A 174 -4.42 16.06 -13.07
C THR A 174 -4.11 16.03 -11.58
N LEU A 175 -4.12 14.84 -11.00
CA LEU A 175 -3.72 14.59 -9.62
C LEU A 175 -2.20 14.77 -9.50
N LEU A 176 -1.75 15.83 -8.81
CA LEU A 176 -0.33 16.06 -8.55
C LEU A 176 0.04 15.51 -7.16
N PRO A 177 0.85 14.44 -7.06
CA PRO A 177 1.17 13.76 -5.80
C PRO A 177 1.65 14.68 -4.67
N GLY A 178 2.61 15.57 -4.96
CA GLY A 178 3.17 16.50 -3.97
C GLY A 178 2.12 17.45 -3.40
N ARG A 179 1.34 18.10 -4.28
CA ARG A 179 0.26 19.01 -3.87
C ARG A 179 -0.82 18.30 -3.08
N LEU A 180 -1.14 17.06 -3.46
CA LEU A 180 -2.11 16.25 -2.74
C LEU A 180 -1.66 16.06 -1.29
N VAL A 181 -0.46 15.50 -1.07
CA VAL A 181 0.07 15.20 0.26
C VAL A 181 0.25 16.46 1.11
N GLU A 182 0.73 17.56 0.53
CA GLU A 182 0.87 18.84 1.24
C GLU A 182 -0.48 19.41 1.71
N SER A 183 -1.55 19.15 0.96
CA SER A 183 -2.90 19.63 1.28
C SER A 183 -3.63 18.80 2.34
N LEU A 184 -3.10 17.63 2.71
CA LEU A 184 -3.70 16.77 3.73
C LEU A 184 -3.42 17.29 5.15
N PRO A 185 -4.37 17.12 6.10
CA PRO A 185 -4.11 17.39 7.51
C PRO A 185 -2.94 16.53 8.02
N GLU A 186 -2.16 17.10 8.94
CA GLU A 186 -1.05 16.41 9.59
C GLU A 186 -1.40 16.07 11.04
N TRP A 187 -1.24 14.80 11.42
CA TRP A 187 -1.37 14.29 12.79
C TRP A 187 -0.08 13.60 13.20
N LYS A 188 0.64 14.15 14.18
CA LYS A 188 1.89 13.55 14.71
C LYS A 188 2.90 13.16 13.61
N LYS A 189 3.11 14.05 12.61
CA LYS A 189 3.94 13.84 11.40
C LYS A 189 3.38 12.86 10.36
N VAL A 190 2.16 12.38 10.53
CA VAL A 190 1.45 11.55 9.54
C VAL A 190 0.51 12.43 8.73
N ARG A 191 0.57 12.35 7.40
CA ARG A 191 -0.42 12.99 6.52
C ARG A 191 -1.64 12.08 6.38
N VAL A 192 -2.83 12.59 6.68
CA VAL A 192 -4.03 11.75 6.79
C VAL A 192 -5.06 12.13 5.75
N LEU A 193 -5.38 11.22 4.85
CA LEU A 193 -6.56 11.34 4.00
C LEU A 193 -7.68 10.48 4.58
N SER A 194 -8.77 11.12 4.97
CA SER A 194 -9.90 10.45 5.57
C SER A 194 -11.23 11.07 5.15
N GLY A 195 -12.30 10.30 5.38
CA GLY A 195 -13.67 10.80 5.25
C GLY A 195 -14.04 11.77 6.37
N ASP A 196 -15.21 12.37 6.21
CA ASP A 196 -15.87 13.17 7.24
C ASP A 196 -17.40 13.07 7.07
N GLN A 197 -18.16 13.98 7.68
CA GLN A 197 -19.62 14.00 7.59
C GLN A 197 -20.16 14.12 6.15
N ARG A 198 -19.33 14.53 5.19
CA ARG A 198 -19.67 14.67 3.76
C ARG A 198 -19.46 13.37 2.98
N GLY A 199 -18.83 12.36 3.58
CA GLY A 199 -18.62 11.02 3.01
C GLY A 199 -17.16 10.54 3.06
N GLY A 200 -16.99 9.25 2.77
CA GLY A 200 -15.69 8.59 2.63
C GLY A 200 -15.18 8.57 1.18
N VAL A 201 -14.28 7.63 0.90
CA VAL A 201 -13.74 7.42 -0.45
C VAL A 201 -14.87 7.11 -1.46
N PRO A 202 -14.79 7.62 -2.71
CA PRO A 202 -15.73 7.24 -3.76
C PRO A 202 -15.75 5.74 -4.05
N ILE A 203 -16.94 5.17 -4.23
CA ILE A 203 -17.16 3.72 -4.46
C ILE A 203 -17.07 3.35 -5.95
N ALA A 204 -17.52 4.25 -6.82
CA ALA A 204 -17.88 3.92 -8.20
C ALA A 204 -16.70 3.85 -9.17
N ASP A 205 -15.50 4.30 -8.77
CA ASP A 205 -14.37 4.47 -9.66
C ASP A 205 -13.02 4.11 -9.01
N ARG A 206 -11.93 4.33 -9.75
CA ARG A 206 -10.56 4.04 -9.34
C ARG A 206 -9.93 5.15 -8.48
N THR A 207 -10.68 6.16 -8.04
CA THR A 207 -10.14 7.32 -7.31
C THR A 207 -9.37 6.91 -6.06
N GLY A 208 -9.92 5.97 -5.26
CA GLY A 208 -9.25 5.48 -4.06
C GLY A 208 -7.87 4.89 -4.32
N VAL A 209 -7.75 4.08 -5.38
CA VAL A 209 -6.49 3.43 -5.78
C VAL A 209 -5.51 4.47 -6.32
N LEU A 210 -5.95 5.33 -7.25
CA LEU A 210 -5.11 6.39 -7.84
C LEU A 210 -4.55 7.33 -6.78
N VAL A 211 -5.37 7.72 -5.81
CA VAL A 211 -4.96 8.59 -4.71
C VAL A 211 -4.00 7.89 -3.75
N ALA A 212 -4.26 6.64 -3.37
CA ALA A 212 -3.33 5.88 -2.52
C ALA A 212 -1.95 5.73 -3.18
N SER A 213 -1.92 5.45 -4.49
CA SER A 213 -0.69 5.37 -5.27
C SER A 213 0.02 6.73 -5.40
N ALA A 214 -0.71 7.81 -5.65
CA ALA A 214 -0.13 9.16 -5.66
C ALA A 214 0.48 9.53 -4.30
N VAL A 215 -0.20 9.24 -3.19
CA VAL A 215 0.34 9.47 -1.84
C VAL A 215 1.63 8.68 -1.61
N ALA A 216 1.71 7.45 -2.13
CA ALA A 216 2.91 6.61 -2.05
C ALA A 216 4.09 7.13 -2.86
N GLN A 217 3.89 7.94 -3.90
CA GLN A 217 5.00 8.56 -4.64
C GLN A 217 5.77 9.61 -3.80
N ILE A 218 5.15 10.15 -2.75
CA ILE A 218 5.73 11.20 -1.89
C ILE A 218 6.10 10.67 -0.50
N SER A 219 5.32 9.73 0.02
CA SER A 219 5.51 9.19 1.36
C SER A 219 6.48 8.02 1.32
N ALA A 220 7.42 7.95 2.27
CA ALA A 220 8.27 6.78 2.43
C ALA A 220 7.46 5.53 2.82
N VAL A 221 6.34 5.73 3.53
CA VAL A 221 5.32 4.71 3.77
C VAL A 221 3.91 5.29 3.66
N THR A 222 3.03 4.53 3.02
CA THR A 222 1.59 4.78 2.96
C THR A 222 0.87 3.62 3.62
N ILE A 223 0.26 3.88 4.77
CA ILE A 223 -0.68 2.95 5.41
C ILE A 223 -2.05 3.15 4.77
N VAL A 224 -2.66 2.07 4.32
CA VAL A 224 -3.98 2.08 3.71
C VAL A 224 -4.93 1.27 4.59
N ASP A 225 -5.90 1.94 5.21
CA ASP A 225 -6.97 1.28 5.96
C ASP A 225 -8.01 0.73 4.99
N LEU A 226 -8.03 -0.60 4.83
CA LEU A 226 -8.80 -1.27 3.79
C LEU A 226 -10.19 -1.67 4.29
N PRO A 227 -11.24 -1.48 3.47
CA PRO A 227 -12.52 -2.06 3.75
C PRO A 227 -12.45 -3.58 3.60
N ARG A 228 -13.26 -4.30 4.39
CA ARG A 228 -13.26 -5.77 4.40
C ARG A 228 -13.50 -6.40 3.02
N HIS A 229 -14.30 -5.75 2.17
CA HIS A 229 -14.62 -6.26 0.84
C HIS A 229 -13.43 -6.19 -0.13
N ALA A 230 -12.35 -5.46 0.19
CA ALA A 230 -11.15 -5.42 -0.64
C ALA A 230 -10.58 -6.83 -0.87
N ILE A 231 -10.69 -7.73 0.12
CA ILE A 231 -10.19 -9.10 0.01
C ILE A 231 -10.97 -9.99 -0.97
N LEU A 232 -12.20 -9.61 -1.33
CA LEU A 232 -13.01 -10.37 -2.28
C LEU A 232 -12.50 -10.22 -3.72
N ARG A 233 -11.48 -9.39 -3.95
CA ARG A 233 -10.84 -9.16 -5.26
C ARG A 233 -11.82 -8.75 -6.37
N HIS A 234 -12.85 -8.03 -5.99
CA HIS A 234 -13.83 -7.44 -6.90
C HIS A 234 -13.85 -5.92 -6.74
N GLY A 235 -14.01 -5.22 -7.87
CA GLY A 235 -14.08 -3.76 -7.90
C GLY A 235 -12.72 -3.07 -7.80
N PRO A 236 -12.71 -1.72 -7.77
CA PRO A 236 -11.48 -0.93 -7.87
C PRO A 236 -10.47 -1.19 -6.74
N THR A 237 -10.91 -1.26 -5.49
CA THR A 237 -10.02 -1.45 -4.32
C THR A 237 -9.25 -2.77 -4.35
N ALA A 238 -9.75 -3.78 -5.07
CA ALA A 238 -9.02 -5.04 -5.30
C ALA A 238 -7.73 -4.85 -6.09
N GLU A 239 -7.68 -3.88 -7.01
CA GLU A 239 -6.49 -3.57 -7.79
C GLU A 239 -5.33 -3.19 -6.86
N LEU A 240 -5.62 -2.43 -5.80
CA LEU A 240 -4.61 -2.00 -4.83
C LEU A 240 -3.96 -3.18 -4.11
N LEU A 241 -4.66 -4.30 -3.91
CA LEU A 241 -4.06 -5.50 -3.32
C LEU A 241 -2.88 -6.01 -4.15
N GLY A 242 -2.89 -5.84 -5.47
CA GLY A 242 -1.75 -6.20 -6.32
C GLY A 242 -0.52 -5.30 -6.12
N TRP A 243 -0.71 -4.13 -5.51
CA TRP A 243 0.31 -3.10 -5.33
C TRP A 243 0.77 -2.92 -3.89
N LEU A 244 0.16 -3.65 -2.95
CA LEU A 244 0.65 -3.67 -1.57
C LEU A 244 1.99 -4.39 -1.53
N ASP A 245 2.94 -3.80 -0.82
CA ASP A 245 4.17 -4.49 -0.47
C ASP A 245 3.95 -5.44 0.71
N HIS A 246 3.00 -5.08 1.58
CA HIS A 246 2.68 -5.87 2.76
C HIS A 246 1.23 -5.69 3.19
N LEU A 247 0.61 -6.78 3.64
CA LEU A 247 -0.74 -6.75 4.23
C LEU A 247 -0.67 -7.04 5.73
N VAL A 248 -1.39 -6.27 6.54
CA VAL A 248 -1.60 -6.53 7.95
C VAL A 248 -3.04 -7.01 8.15
N LEU A 249 -3.20 -8.29 8.48
CA LEU A 249 -4.50 -8.89 8.78
C LEU A 249 -4.75 -8.85 10.28
N VAL A 250 -5.80 -8.16 10.71
CA VAL A 250 -6.15 -7.99 12.13
C VAL A 250 -7.33 -8.87 12.50
N THR A 251 -7.20 -9.61 13.59
CA THR A 251 -8.30 -10.38 14.20
C THR A 251 -8.19 -10.38 15.72
N ARG A 252 -9.09 -11.10 16.41
CA ARG A 252 -9.10 -11.28 17.87
C ARG A 252 -9.01 -12.76 18.24
N ALA A 253 -8.64 -13.04 19.48
CA ALA A 253 -8.41 -14.38 20.01
C ALA A 253 -9.69 -15.14 20.44
N ASP A 254 -10.86 -14.77 19.92
CA ASP A 254 -12.12 -15.48 20.17
C ASP A 254 -12.53 -16.34 18.97
N ILE A 255 -13.23 -17.44 19.23
CA ILE A 255 -13.51 -18.51 18.25
C ILE A 255 -14.10 -17.96 16.94
N LEU A 256 -15.08 -17.06 17.02
CA LEU A 256 -15.74 -16.51 15.82
C LEU A 256 -14.81 -15.57 15.04
N SER A 257 -13.99 -14.79 15.74
CA SER A 257 -12.99 -13.92 15.13
C SER A 257 -11.89 -14.73 14.43
N LEU A 258 -11.46 -15.84 15.02
CA LEU A 258 -10.51 -16.77 14.41
C LEU A 258 -11.10 -17.44 13.18
N ALA A 259 -12.33 -17.97 13.24
CA ALA A 259 -13.00 -18.55 12.07
C ALA A 259 -13.16 -17.53 10.91
N ALA A 260 -13.43 -16.26 11.24
CA ALA A 260 -13.45 -15.19 10.23
C ALA A 260 -12.05 -14.95 9.62
N ALA A 261 -10.99 -15.00 10.43
CA ALA A 261 -9.62 -14.87 9.96
C ALA A 261 -9.19 -16.03 9.08
N GLU A 262 -9.53 -17.28 9.43
CA GLU A 262 -9.30 -18.46 8.57
C GLU A 262 -9.90 -18.24 7.19
N ARG A 263 -11.16 -17.76 7.13
CA ARG A 263 -11.80 -17.50 5.85
C ARG A 263 -11.06 -16.45 5.02
N VAL A 264 -10.56 -15.38 5.65
CA VAL A 264 -9.80 -14.33 4.96
C VAL A 264 -8.43 -14.83 4.51
N LEU A 265 -7.76 -15.66 5.31
CA LEU A 265 -6.47 -16.28 4.95
C LEU A 265 -6.57 -17.11 3.66
N THR A 266 -7.67 -17.85 3.47
CA THR A 266 -7.91 -18.61 2.21
C THR A 266 -8.07 -17.74 0.95
N LEU A 267 -8.26 -16.42 1.11
CA LEU A 267 -8.44 -15.48 0.00
C LEU A 267 -7.16 -14.69 -0.32
N LEU A 268 -6.12 -14.78 0.52
CA LEU A 268 -4.86 -14.07 0.31
C LEU A 268 -4.12 -14.64 -0.91
N PRO A 269 -3.48 -13.78 -1.73
CA PRO A 269 -2.61 -14.27 -2.79
C PRO A 269 -1.45 -15.05 -2.20
N GLU A 270 -1.04 -16.15 -2.83
CA GLU A 270 0.12 -16.93 -2.37
C GLU A 270 1.40 -16.09 -2.31
N THR A 271 1.52 -15.09 -3.18
CA THR A 271 2.66 -14.16 -3.26
C THR A 271 2.56 -12.97 -2.29
N MET A 272 1.46 -12.82 -1.55
CA MET A 272 1.25 -11.69 -0.66
C MET A 272 2.07 -11.84 0.62
N SER A 273 3.02 -10.94 0.83
CA SER A 273 3.65 -10.80 2.14
C SER A 273 2.61 -10.25 3.13
N PHE A 274 2.43 -10.92 4.27
CA PHE A 274 1.49 -10.46 5.28
C PHE A 274 1.96 -10.67 6.71
N THR A 275 1.34 -9.94 7.63
CA THR A 275 1.47 -10.13 9.08
C THR A 275 0.10 -10.29 9.70
N LEU A 276 -0.12 -11.41 10.36
CA LEU A 276 -1.29 -11.66 11.18
C LEU A 276 -1.12 -10.99 12.55
N VAL A 277 -2.10 -10.19 12.96
CA VAL A 277 -2.12 -9.50 14.25
C VAL A 277 -3.32 -9.95 15.06
N ILE A 278 -3.06 -10.45 16.27
CA ILE A 278 -4.12 -10.81 17.23
C ILE A 278 -4.27 -9.65 18.23
N ALA A 279 -5.31 -8.84 18.02
CA ALA A 279 -5.59 -7.66 18.80
C ALA A 279 -6.38 -7.97 20.09
N GLY A 280 -6.16 -7.14 21.11
CA GLY A 280 -6.86 -7.24 22.39
C GLY A 280 -6.43 -8.43 23.26
N VAL A 281 -5.28 -9.05 22.96
CA VAL A 281 -4.74 -10.14 23.78
C VAL A 281 -4.19 -9.63 25.12
N LYS A 282 -4.11 -10.52 26.11
CA LYS A 282 -3.56 -10.22 27.45
C LYS A 282 -2.07 -10.57 27.56
N SER A 283 -1.58 -11.48 26.72
CA SER A 283 -0.20 -11.97 26.74
C SER A 283 0.25 -12.39 25.34
N ILE A 284 1.56 -12.60 25.18
CA ILE A 284 2.13 -13.16 23.94
C ILE A 284 1.60 -14.59 23.72
N GLY A 285 1.55 -15.40 24.77
CA GLY A 285 1.07 -16.78 24.69
C GLY A 285 -0.38 -16.92 24.21
N GLN A 286 -1.25 -15.94 24.51
CA GLN A 286 -2.62 -15.94 23.96
C GLN A 286 -2.63 -15.70 22.44
N ALA A 287 -1.72 -14.86 21.93
CA ALA A 287 -1.59 -14.67 20.49
C ALA A 287 -0.96 -15.90 19.81
N GLU A 288 -0.02 -16.59 20.46
CA GLU A 288 0.58 -17.83 19.98
C GLU A 288 -0.45 -18.98 19.93
N ASP A 289 -1.30 -19.11 20.94
CA ASP A 289 -2.40 -20.09 20.94
C ASP A 289 -3.40 -19.85 19.81
N ALA A 290 -3.77 -18.59 19.58
CA ALA A 290 -4.60 -18.21 18.44
C ALA A 290 -3.89 -18.49 17.09
N ALA A 291 -2.59 -18.22 17.00
CA ALA A 291 -1.80 -18.48 15.80
C ALA A 291 -1.73 -19.97 15.46
N HIS A 292 -1.60 -20.85 16.46
CA HIS A 292 -1.60 -22.30 16.25
C HIS A 292 -2.90 -22.80 15.61
N GLN A 293 -4.04 -22.16 15.89
CA GLN A 293 -5.32 -22.51 15.24
C GLN A 293 -5.36 -22.07 13.77
N LEU A 294 -4.81 -20.90 13.48
CA LEU A 294 -4.85 -20.29 12.14
C LEU A 294 -3.81 -20.87 11.19
N GLY A 295 -2.66 -21.33 11.70
CA GLY A 295 -1.53 -21.86 10.94
C GLY A 295 -0.34 -20.88 10.83
N PRO A 296 -0.53 -19.63 10.34
CA PRO A 296 0.53 -18.63 10.27
C PRO A 296 0.98 -18.13 11.65
N GLU A 297 2.24 -17.67 11.76
CA GLU A 297 2.69 -16.93 12.92
C GLU A 297 1.93 -15.59 13.07
N ALA A 298 1.61 -15.23 14.32
CA ALA A 298 0.95 -13.97 14.63
C ALA A 298 1.76 -13.07 15.57
N VAL A 299 1.49 -11.76 15.50
CA VAL A 299 2.02 -10.76 16.43
C VAL A 299 0.91 -10.33 17.38
N PRO A 300 1.17 -10.27 18.70
CA PRO A 300 0.18 -9.73 19.64
C PRO A 300 0.03 -8.23 19.45
N LEU A 301 -1.18 -7.71 19.63
CA LEU A 301 -1.44 -6.31 19.90
C LEU A 301 -2.24 -6.18 21.19
N ARG A 302 -1.57 -5.81 22.28
CA ARG A 302 -2.21 -5.56 23.58
C ARG A 302 -2.73 -4.14 23.64
N PHE A 303 -3.91 -3.94 24.22
CA PHE A 303 -4.44 -2.61 24.54
C PHE A 303 -4.33 -2.34 26.03
N GLU A 304 -4.07 -1.08 26.38
CA GLU A 304 -4.09 -0.63 27.77
C GLU A 304 -5.53 -0.66 28.30
N ARG A 305 -5.71 -0.99 29.59
CA ARG A 305 -7.05 -1.00 30.22
C ARG A 305 -7.74 0.36 30.16
N THR A 306 -6.95 1.43 30.07
CA THR A 306 -7.43 2.81 29.99
C THR A 306 -7.71 3.26 28.57
N PHE A 307 -7.51 2.43 27.54
CA PHE A 307 -7.50 2.88 26.14
C PHE A 307 -8.76 3.70 25.76
N ASP A 308 -9.95 3.18 26.02
CA ASP A 308 -11.20 3.89 25.70
C ASP A 308 -11.35 5.18 26.52
N GLY A 309 -10.90 5.16 27.78
CA GLY A 309 -10.86 6.33 28.63
C GLY A 309 -9.88 7.38 28.11
N ASP A 310 -8.69 6.96 27.67
CA ASP A 310 -7.66 7.84 27.11
C ASP A 310 -8.18 8.55 25.86
N ILE A 311 -8.82 7.81 24.94
CA ILE A 311 -9.47 8.39 23.75
C ILE A 311 -10.55 9.41 24.15
N SER A 312 -11.40 9.06 25.13
CA SER A 312 -12.46 9.94 25.63
C SER A 312 -11.94 11.23 26.27
N HIS A 313 -10.68 11.23 26.75
CA HIS A 313 -10.01 12.39 27.32
C HIS A 313 -9.05 13.09 26.33
N GLY A 314 -9.18 12.80 25.03
CA GLY A 314 -8.45 13.50 23.96
C GLY A 314 -7.06 12.96 23.67
N MET A 315 -6.68 11.80 24.21
CA MET A 315 -5.51 11.08 23.71
C MET A 315 -5.82 10.43 22.38
N THR A 316 -4.80 10.27 21.56
CA THR A 316 -4.88 9.61 20.25
C THR A 316 -4.10 8.29 20.26
N PRO A 317 -4.41 7.35 19.36
CA PRO A 317 -3.67 6.09 19.26
C PRO A 317 -2.15 6.31 19.19
N GLY A 318 -1.42 5.57 20.03
CA GLY A 318 0.04 5.67 20.13
C GLY A 318 0.58 6.80 21.02
N ASP A 319 -0.27 7.61 21.69
CA ASP A 319 0.24 8.66 22.60
C ASP A 319 0.96 8.10 23.82
N ARG A 320 0.60 6.89 24.27
CA ARG A 320 1.35 6.15 25.29
C ARG A 320 2.61 5.50 24.68
N LEU A 321 3.68 6.28 24.56
CA LEU A 321 4.97 5.85 23.98
C LEU A 321 5.69 4.74 24.76
N ARG A 322 5.36 4.56 26.04
CA ARG A 322 5.94 3.54 26.94
C ARG A 322 4.85 2.60 27.45
N SER A 323 4.30 1.80 26.55
CA SER A 323 3.16 0.91 26.80
C SER A 323 3.39 -0.50 26.26
N GLY A 324 2.54 -1.45 26.65
CA GLY A 324 2.51 -2.78 26.03
C GLY A 324 2.22 -2.66 24.54
N SER A 325 1.22 -1.84 24.19
CA SER A 325 0.83 -1.54 22.81
C SER A 325 1.99 -0.97 21.99
N SER A 326 2.75 0.00 22.53
CA SER A 326 3.86 0.61 21.78
C SER A 326 4.99 -0.39 21.46
N ARG A 327 5.27 -1.35 22.35
CA ARG A 327 6.24 -2.43 22.06
C ARG A 327 5.73 -3.37 20.97
N ASP A 328 4.45 -3.70 21.03
CA ASP A 328 3.80 -4.57 20.05
C ASP A 328 3.78 -3.92 18.66
N ILE A 329 3.43 -2.62 18.59
CA ILE A 329 3.46 -1.83 17.35
C ILE A 329 4.87 -1.75 16.75
N ARG A 330 5.92 -1.54 17.55
CA ARG A 330 7.32 -1.59 17.06
C ARG A 330 7.67 -2.93 16.42
N ARG A 331 7.17 -4.03 16.98
CA ARG A 331 7.37 -5.38 16.42
C ARG A 331 6.62 -5.54 15.09
N ILE A 332 5.40 -5.01 14.99
CA ILE A 332 4.62 -5.01 13.74
C ILE A 332 5.33 -4.16 12.68
N ALA A 333 5.72 -2.92 13.01
CA ALA A 333 6.46 -2.02 12.12
C ALA A 333 7.75 -2.66 11.58
N THR A 334 8.48 -3.40 12.43
CA THR A 334 9.69 -4.13 12.02
C THR A 334 9.42 -5.23 11.00
N ARG A 335 8.28 -5.93 11.06
CA ARG A 335 7.88 -6.96 10.09
C ARG A 335 7.36 -6.36 8.78
N VAL A 336 6.74 -5.19 8.85
CA VAL A 336 6.22 -4.48 7.67
C VAL A 336 7.35 -3.83 6.87
N ALA A 337 8.42 -3.38 7.53
CA ALA A 337 9.56 -2.71 6.89
C ALA A 337 10.73 -3.64 6.53
N SER A 338 10.62 -4.96 6.76
CA SER A 338 11.66 -5.96 6.48
C SER A 338 11.49 -6.60 5.10
#